data_AF-A0A1S4EHE1-F1
#
_entry.id   AF-A0A1S4EHE1-F1
#
_cell.length_a   1.000
_cell.length_b   1.000
_cell.length_c   1.000
_cell.angle_alpha   90.00
_cell.angle_beta   90.00
_cell.angle_gamma   90.00
#
_symmetry.space_group_name_H-M   'P 1'
#
loop_
_entity.id
_entity.type
_entity.pdbx_description
1 polymer ?
#
loop_
_entity_poly.entity_id
_entity_poly.type
_entity_poly.pdbx_seq_one_letter_code
_entity_poly.pdbx_strand_id
1 'polypeptide(L)' 'MMGHSFGGATSLLTMSSDPRFKVGIILDGWMFAIKNEALKISQPLLFLNTQTFHIKSNLAALKKIIDDGENRSVYTVL' A
#
# COMPACT_ATOMS: atom_id res chain seq x y z
N MET A 1 6.99 -7.73 -4.44
CA MET A 1 6.99 -7.66 -2.97
C MET A 1 5.58 -7.87 -2.49
N MET A 2 5.39 -8.56 -1.37
CA MET A 2 4.07 -8.75 -0.78
C MET A 2 4.17 -8.61 0.73
N GLY A 3 3.14 -8.04 1.34
CA GLY A 3 3.06 -7.98 2.79
C GLY A 3 1.64 -7.74 3.30
N HIS A 4 1.40 -8.25 4.50
CA HIS A 4 0.12 -8.15 5.21
C HIS A 4 0.21 -7.19 6.39
N SER A 5 -0.85 -6.39 6.63
CA SER A 5 -0.93 -5.48 7.78
C SER A 5 0.30 -4.57 7.86
N PHE A 6 1.07 -4.60 8.96
CA PHE A 6 2.33 -3.87 9.07
C PHE A 6 3.34 -4.26 7.99
N GLY A 7 3.38 -5.53 7.60
CA GLY A 7 4.19 -6.00 6.48
C GLY A 7 3.79 -5.38 5.14
N GLY A 8 2.53 -4.96 4.98
CA GLY A 8 2.08 -4.19 3.82
C GLY A 8 2.75 -2.81 3.75
N ALA A 9 2.82 -2.11 4.89
CA ALA A 9 3.56 -0.85 4.99
C ALA A 9 5.07 -1.04 4.74
N THR A 10 5.67 -2.09 5.32
CA THR A 10 7.08 -2.45 5.07
C THR A 10 7.34 -2.74 3.59
N SER A 11 6.41 -3.43 2.92
CA SER A 11 6.51 -3.74 1.49
C SER A 11 6.53 -2.48 0.65
N LEU A 12 5.68 -1.51 0.97
CA LEU A 12 5.62 -0.23 0.27
C LEU A 12 6.90 0.59 0.47
N LEU A 13 7.38 0.69 1.71
CA LEU A 13 8.65 1.36 2.01
C LEU A 13 9.81 0.70 1.26
N THR A 14 9.89 -0.64 1.29
CA THR A 14 10.92 -1.40 0.59
C THR A 14 10.87 -1.15 -0.92
N MET A 15 9.68 -1.15 -1.51
CA MET A 15 9.51 -0.88 -2.94
C MET A 15 9.87 0.55 -3.34
N SER A 16 9.63 1.51 -2.45
CA SER A 16 10.06 2.91 -2.65
C SER A 16 11.58 3.07 -2.57
N SER A 17 12.27 2.23 -1.80
CA SER A 17 13.72 2.32 -1.60
C SER A 17 14.54 1.40 -2.53
N ASP A 18 13.94 0.34 -3.07
CA ASP A 18 14.65 -0.67 -3.86
C ASP A 18 13.94 -0.96 -5.20
N PRO A 19 14.50 -0.46 -6.33
CA PRO A 19 13.89 -0.60 -7.66
C PRO A 19 14.01 -2.02 -8.25
N ARG A 20 14.68 -2.96 -7.55
CA ARG A 20 14.74 -4.36 -7.99
C ARG A 20 13.38 -5.03 -7.88
N PHE A 21 12.53 -4.63 -6.94
CA PHE A 21 11.16 -5.10 -6.85
C PHE A 21 10.31 -4.47 -7.94
N LYS A 22 9.59 -5.30 -8.71
CA LYS A 22 8.88 -4.88 -9.93
C LYS A 22 7.36 -4.76 -9.80
N VAL A 23 6.77 -5.38 -8.78
CA VAL A 23 5.33 -5.35 -8.50
C VAL A 23 5.09 -5.49 -7.00
N GLY A 24 4.03 -4.87 -6.49
CA GLY A 24 3.63 -4.92 -5.10
C GLY A 24 2.22 -5.48 -4.91
N ILE A 25 2.05 -6.34 -3.91
CA ILE A 25 0.74 -6.84 -3.49
C ILE A 25 0.58 -6.56 -2.00
N ILE A 26 -0.36 -5.70 -1.64
CA ILE A 26 -0.59 -5.23 -0.28
C ILE A 26 -1.88 -5.86 0.23
N LEU A 27 -1.75 -6.69 1.26
CA LEU A 27 -2.87 -7.41 1.87
C LEU A 27 -3.24 -6.68 3.16
N ASP A 28 -4.39 -6.01 3.18
CA ASP A 28 -4.91 -5.32 4.36
C ASP A 28 -3.87 -4.44 5.05
N GLY A 29 -3.21 -3.59 4.26
CA GLY A 29 -2.07 -2.81 4.71
C GLY A 29 -2.40 -1.88 5.88
N TRP A 30 -1.59 -1.91 6.93
CA TRP A 30 -1.67 -0.95 8.01
C TRP A 30 -0.80 0.27 7.71
N MET A 31 -1.39 1.21 6.98
CA MET A 31 -0.76 2.40 6.40
C MET A 31 -0.36 3.46 7.42
N PHE A 32 -0.87 3.39 8.65
CA PHE A 32 -0.53 4.35 9.71
C PHE A 32 0.98 4.42 9.99
N ALA A 33 1.68 3.29 9.86
CA ALA A 33 3.12 3.18 10.07
C ALA A 33 3.95 4.05 9.11
N ILE A 34 3.42 4.34 7.92
CA ILE A 34 4.11 5.06 6.84
C ILE A 34 3.40 6.38 6.48
N LYS A 35 2.49 6.87 7.33
CA LYS A 35 1.65 8.05 7.06
C LYS A 35 2.43 9.34 6.77
N ASN A 36 3.65 9.46 7.31
CA ASN A 36 4.53 10.62 7.15
C ASN A 36 5.65 10.38 6.14
N GLU A 37 5.73 9.19 5.55
CA GLU A 37 6.77 8.85 4.59
C GLU A 37 6.44 9.40 3.20
N ALA A 38 7.46 9.91 2.52
CA ALA A 38 7.36 10.37 1.14
C ALA A 38 7.71 9.21 0.18
N LEU A 39 6.76 8.28 0.02
CA LEU A 39 6.95 7.12 -0.84
C LEU A 39 6.86 7.51 -2.32
N LYS A 40 7.85 7.10 -3.12
CA LYS A 40 7.86 7.22 -4.58
C LYS A 40 7.96 5.82 -5.18
N ILE A 41 6.85 5.30 -5.67
CA ILE A 41 6.75 3.93 -6.18
C ILE A 41 6.21 4.00 -7.61
N SER A 42 7.06 3.74 -8.60
CA SER A 42 6.63 3.69 -10.02
C SER A 42 6.08 2.33 -10.42
N GLN A 43 6.35 1.31 -9.62
CA GLN A 43 5.94 -0.06 -9.87
C GLN A 43 4.43 -0.25 -9.67
N PRO A 44 3.77 -1.16 -10.40
CA PRO A 44 2.36 -1.47 -10.20
C PRO A 44 2.08 -2.00 -8.79
N LEU A 45 0.93 -1.61 -8.23
CA LEU A 45 0.47 -2.02 -6.90
C LEU A 45 -0.95 -2.58 -6.96
N LEU A 46 -1.14 -3.74 -6.32
CA LEU A 46 -2.43 -4.35 -6.05
C LEU A 46 -2.71 -4.27 -4.55
N PHE A 47 -3.85 -3.70 -4.16
CA PHE A 47 -4.33 -3.66 -2.80
C PHE A 47 -5.54 -4.60 -2.65
N LEU A 48 -5.45 -5.53 -1.70
CA LEU A 48 -6.53 -6.45 -1.34
C LEU A 48 -6.87 -6.21 0.13
N ASN A 49 -8.04 -5.65 0.42
CA ASN A 49 -8.45 -5.28 1.77
C ASN A 49 -9.68 -6.07 2.23
N THR A 50 -9.83 -6.26 3.53
CA THR A 50 -11.09 -6.68 4.15
C THR A 50 -11.92 -5.44 4.52
N GLN A 51 -13.25 -5.59 4.65
CA GLN A 51 -14.11 -4.47 5.05
C GLN A 51 -13.82 -3.95 6.47
N THR A 52 -13.25 -4.79 7.33
CA THR A 52 -13.11 -4.51 8.76
C THR A 52 -11.99 -3.51 9.07
N PHE A 53 -11.03 -3.30 8.15
CA PHE A 53 -9.85 -2.46 8.37
C PHE A 53 -9.98 -1.01 7.88
N HIS A 54 -11.21 -0.55 7.61
CA HIS A 54 -11.54 0.79 7.11
C HIS A 54 -11.51 1.89 8.20
N ILE A 55 -10.41 2.00 8.93
CA ILE A 55 -10.17 3.13 9.83
C ILE A 55 -9.89 4.38 8.98
N LYS A 56 -10.55 5.51 9.26
CA LYS A 56 -10.44 6.75 8.45
C LYS A 56 -9.00 7.18 8.19
N SER A 57 -8.13 7.10 9.19
CA SER A 57 -6.71 7.45 9.05
C SER A 57 -5.95 6.50 8.12
N ASN A 58 -6.28 5.20 8.14
CA ASN A 58 -5.69 4.21 7.25
C ASN A 58 -6.10 4.44 5.80
N LEU A 59 -7.39 4.74 5.58
CA LEU A 59 -7.93 5.05 4.26
C LEU A 59 -7.35 6.34 3.66
N ALA A 60 -7.15 7.37 4.47
CA ALA A 60 -6.53 8.61 4.01
C ALA A 60 -5.09 8.38 3.52
N ALA A 61 -4.30 7.61 4.26
CA ALA A 61 -2.93 7.26 3.88
C ALA A 61 -2.90 6.34 2.64
N LEU A 62 -3.82 5.39 2.54
CA LEU A 62 -3.98 4.53 1.37
C LEU A 62 -4.33 5.34 0.12
N LYS A 63 -5.29 6.27 0.23
CA LYS A 63 -5.74 7.12 -0.87
C LYS A 63 -4.60 7.94 -1.46
N LYS A 64 -3.74 8.51 -0.62
CA LYS A 64 -2.56 9.26 -1.08
C LYS A 64 -1.66 8.42 -2.02
N ILE A 65 -1.47 7.14 -1.74
CA ILE A 65 -0.60 6.25 -2.54
C ILE A 65 -1.29 5.80 -3.83
N ILE A 66 -2.61 5.67 -3.79
CA ILE A 66 -3.41 5.36 -4.99
C ILE A 66 -3.41 6.56 -5.94
N ASP A 67 -3.62 7.77 -5.42
CA ASP A 67 -3.73 8.98 -6.22
C ASP A 67 -2.37 9.44 -6.80
N ASP A 68 -1.25 9.08 -6.16
CA ASP A 68 0.12 9.48 -6.55
C ASP A 68 0.76 8.60 -7.65
N GLY A 69 0.08 7.55 -8.13
CA GLY A 69 0.68 6.62 -9.07
C GLY A 69 -0.26 6.02 -10.11
N GLU A 70 0.32 5.64 -11.24
CA GLU A 70 -0.37 4.89 -12.28
C GLU A 70 -0.40 3.39 -11.93
N ASN A 71 -1.32 2.62 -12.52
CA ASN A 71 -1.47 1.17 -12.32
C ASN A 71 -1.67 0.77 -10.84
N ARG A 72 -2.71 1.34 -10.24
CA ARG A 72 -3.17 1.02 -8.88
C ARG A 72 -4.50 0.29 -8.96
N SER A 73 -4.53 -0.95 -8.48
CA SER A 73 -5.76 -1.74 -8.42
C SER A 73 -6.12 -1.98 -6.95
N VAL A 74 -7.38 -1.76 -6.60
CA VAL A 74 -7.88 -1.91 -5.23
C VAL A 74 -9.11 -2.79 -5.25
N TYR A 75 -9.09 -3.85 -4.46
CA TYR A 75 -10.24 -4.74 -4.25
C TYR A 75 -10.50 -4.87 -2.76
N THR A 76 -11.77 -4.88 -2.40
CA THR A 76 -12.22 -5.18 -1.04
C THR A 76 -13.03 -6.46 -1.07
N VAL A 77 -12.63 -7.43 -0.25
CA VAL A 77 -13.32 -8.71 -0.06
C VAL A 77 -14.10 -8.71 1.25
N LEU A 78 -15.25 -9.41 1.23
CA LEU A 78 -16.17 -9.59 2.35
C LEU A 78 -15.65 -10.63 3.35
#